data_AF-A0AAN8FII9-F1
#
_entry.id   AF-A0AAN8FII9-F1
#
_cell.length_a   1.000
_cell.length_b   1.000
_cell.length_c   1.000
_cell.angle_alpha   90.00
_cell.angle_beta   90.00
_cell.angle_gamma   90.00
#
_symmetry.space_group_name_H-M   'P 1'
#
loop_
_entity.id
_entity.type
_entity.pdbx_description
1 polymer ?
#
loop_
_entity_poly.entity_id
_entity_poly.type
_entity_poly.pdbx_seq_one_letter_code
_entity_poly.pdbx_strand_id
1 'polypeptide(L)'
;MLGIDQIARLAAEEARREQKAEAGGPFAVRKSTLASNAPVKEKGPSSLFIFSEDNFIRRNAKAIIEWGPFEYFILLTIIGNCVVLAMEQHLPKNDKKPLSELLERTEPYFMGIFCLECVLKIIAFGFIAHKGSYLRSGWNIMDFIVVVSGVVTMLPVSPAAAGGGSGQVETVDLRTLRAVRVLRPLKLVSGIPSLQVVLKSILCAMAPLLQIGLLVLFAIVIFAIIGLEFYSGAFHSACYNDRGEIENVSEKPSPW
;
A
#
# COMPACT_ATOMS: atom_id res chain seq x y z
N MET A 1 -18.98 28.46 -18.64
CA MET A 1 -18.50 28.12 -17.29
C MET A 1 -19.33 26.93 -16.81
N LEU A 2 -18.78 25.72 -16.87
CA LEU A 2 -19.43 24.55 -16.27
C LEU A 2 -19.48 24.81 -14.75
N GLY A 3 -20.69 24.88 -14.19
CA GLY A 3 -20.86 25.04 -12.75
C GLY A 3 -20.21 23.88 -12.01
N ILE A 4 -19.68 24.14 -10.81
CA ILE A 4 -19.03 23.11 -9.97
C ILE A 4 -19.94 21.88 -9.78
N ASP A 5 -21.27 22.08 -9.74
CA ASP A 5 -22.28 21.01 -9.75
C ASP A 5 -22.28 20.12 -11.01
N GLN A 6 -22.03 20.68 -12.19
CA GLN A 6 -21.92 19.91 -13.44
C GLN A 6 -20.62 19.10 -13.47
N ILE A 7 -19.52 19.65 -12.96
CA ILE A 7 -18.24 18.92 -12.83
C ILE A 7 -18.38 17.80 -11.81
N ALA A 8 -19.03 18.05 -10.67
CA ALA A 8 -19.29 17.04 -9.66
C ALA A 8 -20.23 15.93 -10.17
N ARG A 9 -21.27 16.28 -10.94
CA ARG A 9 -22.18 15.31 -11.58
C ARG A 9 -21.49 14.49 -12.67
N LEU A 10 -20.66 15.11 -13.50
CA LEU A 10 -19.87 14.42 -14.52
C LEU A 10 -18.84 13.47 -13.88
N ALA A 11 -18.11 13.92 -12.85
CA ALA A 11 -17.18 13.07 -12.10
C ALA A 11 -17.90 11.92 -11.37
N ALA A 12 -19.10 12.16 -10.81
CA ALA A 12 -19.91 11.12 -10.18
C ALA A 12 -20.48 10.12 -11.19
N GLU A 13 -20.86 10.57 -12.39
CA GLU A 13 -21.31 9.70 -13.48
C GLU A 13 -20.16 8.89 -14.09
N GLU A 14 -18.98 9.48 -14.21
CA GLU A 14 -17.76 8.80 -14.68
C GLU A 14 -17.32 7.74 -13.65
N ALA A 15 -17.31 8.08 -12.35
CA ALA A 15 -17.08 7.12 -11.27
C ALA A 15 -18.12 5.97 -11.24
N ARG A 16 -19.41 6.26 -11.49
CA ARG A 16 -20.45 5.22 -11.63
C ARG A 16 -20.27 4.35 -12.88
N ARG A 17 -19.79 4.91 -13.99
CA ARG A 17 -19.47 4.17 -15.22
C ARG A 17 -18.25 3.27 -15.03
N GLU A 18 -17.23 3.75 -14.33
CA GLU A 18 -16.07 2.95 -13.97
C GLU A 18 -16.39 1.85 -12.95
N GLN A 19 -17.24 2.13 -11.95
CA GLN A 19 -17.74 1.10 -11.03
C GLN A 19 -18.59 0.04 -11.74
N LYS A 20 -19.41 0.41 -12.74
CA LYS A 20 -20.14 -0.57 -13.57
C LYS A 20 -19.24 -1.35 -14.52
N ALA A 21 -18.19 -0.72 -15.04
CA ALA A 21 -17.20 -1.38 -15.89
C ALA A 21 -16.32 -2.36 -15.10
N GLU A 22 -15.97 -2.04 -13.85
CA GLU A 22 -15.21 -2.93 -12.95
C GLU A 22 -16.07 -3.95 -12.20
N ALA A 23 -17.36 -3.66 -11.94
CA ALA A 23 -18.33 -4.66 -11.49
C ALA A 23 -18.64 -5.72 -12.56
N GLY A 24 -18.31 -5.43 -13.83
CA GLY A 24 -18.17 -6.39 -14.92
C GLY A 24 -16.85 -7.18 -14.90
N GLY A 25 -16.14 -7.20 -13.78
CA GLY A 25 -14.95 -8.03 -13.59
C GLY A 25 -15.29 -9.54 -13.70
N PRO A 26 -14.32 -10.38 -14.09
CA PRO A 26 -14.50 -11.79 -14.47
C PRO A 26 -15.11 -12.73 -13.40
N PHE A 27 -15.39 -12.21 -12.20
CA PHE A 27 -15.94 -12.99 -11.08
C PHE A 27 -17.48 -12.99 -11.01
N ALA A 28 -18.17 -11.94 -11.51
CA ALA A 28 -19.64 -11.83 -11.42
C ALA A 28 -20.38 -12.60 -12.54
N VAL A 29 -19.74 -12.79 -13.70
CA VAL A 29 -20.32 -13.52 -14.85
C VAL A 29 -20.34 -15.05 -14.61
N ARG A 30 -19.54 -15.56 -13.67
CA ARG A 30 -19.29 -17.01 -13.55
C ARG A 30 -20.42 -17.84 -12.94
N LYS A 31 -21.51 -17.23 -12.44
CA LYS A 31 -22.67 -17.98 -11.89
C LYS A 31 -23.89 -18.08 -12.81
N SER A 32 -24.01 -17.27 -13.87
CA SER A 32 -25.17 -17.31 -14.78
C SER A 32 -24.90 -17.99 -16.13
N THR A 33 -23.64 -18.28 -16.49
CA THR A 33 -23.27 -18.84 -17.81
C THR A 33 -22.86 -20.32 -17.77
N LEU A 34 -23.23 -21.07 -16.73
CA LEU A 34 -23.00 -22.52 -16.65
C LEU A 34 -24.09 -23.37 -17.31
N ALA A 35 -24.96 -22.74 -18.10
CA ALA A 35 -25.96 -23.40 -18.93
C ALA A 35 -26.10 -22.68 -20.27
N SER A 36 -25.11 -22.80 -21.16
CA SER A 36 -25.30 -22.96 -22.61
C SER A 36 -23.96 -22.85 -23.35
N ASN A 37 -23.58 -23.97 -23.97
CA ASN A 37 -22.75 -24.12 -25.16
C ASN A 37 -21.22 -23.88 -25.09
N ALA A 38 -20.54 -24.93 -25.58
CA ALA A 38 -19.10 -25.03 -25.84
C ALA A 38 -18.66 -24.22 -27.10
N PRO A 39 -17.37 -24.24 -27.48
CA PRO A 39 -16.47 -23.09 -27.43
C PRO A 39 -16.32 -22.35 -28.78
N VAL A 40 -16.15 -21.02 -28.72
CA VAL A 40 -15.63 -20.22 -29.85
C VAL A 40 -14.27 -19.66 -29.43
N LYS A 41 -13.22 -20.09 -30.15
CA LYS A 41 -11.81 -19.80 -29.89
C LYS A 41 -11.40 -18.55 -30.67
N GLU A 42 -11.51 -17.37 -30.07
CA GLU A 42 -10.95 -16.14 -30.64
C GLU A 42 -9.48 -15.96 -30.23
N LYS A 43 -8.58 -16.01 -31.22
CA LYS A 43 -7.14 -15.73 -31.11
C LYS A 43 -6.90 -14.22 -31.14
N GLY A 44 -6.45 -13.62 -30.03
CA GLY A 44 -5.88 -12.27 -30.03
C GLY A 44 -4.42 -12.29 -30.49
N PRO A 45 -3.92 -11.25 -31.19
CA PRO A 45 -2.61 -11.28 -31.84
C PRO A 45 -1.46 -11.17 -30.83
N SER A 46 -0.42 -11.93 -31.15
CA SER A 46 0.81 -12.15 -30.39
C SER A 46 1.52 -10.86 -30.00
N SER A 47 2.16 -10.85 -28.83
CA SER A 47 3.17 -9.85 -28.51
C SER A 47 4.56 -10.47 -28.60
N LEU A 48 5.40 -9.86 -29.43
CA LEU A 48 6.82 -10.16 -29.61
C LEU A 48 7.12 -11.59 -30.07
N PHE A 49 7.35 -11.67 -31.38
CA PHE A 49 7.77 -12.77 -32.27
C PHE A 49 8.94 -13.70 -31.82
N ILE A 50 9.26 -13.81 -30.53
CA ILE A 50 10.38 -14.63 -30.01
C ILE A 50 10.05 -15.49 -28.78
N PHE A 51 8.96 -15.26 -28.03
CA PHE A 51 8.58 -16.18 -26.94
C PHE A 51 7.16 -16.73 -27.11
N SER A 52 7.13 -18.02 -27.46
CA SER A 52 5.99 -18.87 -27.76
C SER A 52 4.76 -18.66 -26.86
N GLU A 53 3.60 -18.72 -27.50
CA GLU A 53 2.28 -18.72 -26.87
C GLU A 53 2.01 -19.97 -25.99
N ASP A 54 2.92 -20.97 -25.99
CA ASP A 54 2.67 -22.31 -25.43
C ASP A 54 3.81 -22.87 -24.55
N ASN A 55 4.44 -22.07 -23.69
CA ASN A 55 5.28 -22.66 -22.64
C ASN A 55 4.39 -23.26 -21.52
N PHE A 56 4.53 -24.57 -21.27
CA PHE A 56 3.87 -25.28 -20.15
C PHE A 56 4.01 -24.52 -18.83
N ILE A 57 5.13 -23.83 -18.63
CA ILE A 57 5.43 -23.01 -17.45
C ILE A 57 4.41 -21.88 -17.29
N ARG A 58 4.06 -21.16 -18.37
CA ARG A 58 3.07 -20.07 -18.33
C ARG A 58 1.65 -20.60 -18.11
N ARG A 59 1.32 -21.73 -18.75
CA ARG A 59 0.00 -22.38 -18.60
C ARG A 59 -0.20 -22.93 -17.20
N ASN A 60 0.84 -23.56 -16.63
CA ASN A 60 0.83 -24.04 -15.25
C ASN A 60 0.82 -22.88 -14.26
N ALA A 61 1.59 -21.80 -14.48
CA ALA A 61 1.55 -20.62 -13.62
C ALA A 61 0.16 -19.95 -13.61
N LYS A 62 -0.49 -19.82 -14.78
CA LYS A 62 -1.89 -19.36 -14.86
C LYS A 62 -2.85 -20.29 -14.14
N ALA A 63 -2.72 -21.61 -14.33
CA ALA A 63 -3.55 -22.59 -13.65
C ALA A 63 -3.37 -22.55 -12.11
N ILE A 64 -2.14 -22.30 -11.63
CA ILE A 64 -1.83 -22.16 -10.20
C ILE A 64 -2.38 -20.86 -9.62
N ILE A 65 -2.36 -19.76 -10.36
CA ILE A 65 -2.89 -18.47 -9.87
C ILE A 65 -4.42 -18.44 -9.91
N GLU A 66 -5.03 -19.03 -10.95
CA GLU A 66 -6.50 -19.13 -11.06
C GLU A 66 -7.10 -20.18 -10.12
N TRP A 67 -6.27 -20.93 -9.41
CA TRP A 67 -6.73 -21.85 -8.37
C TRP A 67 -7.31 -21.07 -7.19
N GLY A 68 -8.62 -21.19 -6.98
CA GLY A 68 -9.31 -20.58 -5.83
C GLY A 68 -8.63 -20.84 -4.47
N PRO A 69 -8.15 -22.06 -4.16
CA PRO A 69 -7.43 -22.31 -2.90
C PRO A 69 -6.12 -21.54 -2.77
N PHE A 70 -5.42 -21.26 -3.87
CA PHE A 70 -4.18 -20.49 -3.86
C PHE A 70 -4.43 -19.04 -3.45
N GLU A 71 -5.50 -18.43 -3.96
CA GLU A 71 -5.93 -17.08 -3.55
C GLU A 71 -6.24 -17.01 -2.05
N TYR A 72 -6.98 -17.99 -1.51
CA TYR A 72 -7.27 -18.07 -0.07
C TYR A 72 -6.00 -18.30 0.77
N PHE A 73 -5.05 -19.11 0.28
CA PHE A 73 -3.78 -19.35 0.95
C PHE A 73 -2.94 -18.07 1.08
N ILE A 74 -2.83 -17.29 0.00
CA ILE A 74 -2.12 -16.00 0.03
C ILE A 74 -2.85 -15.01 0.97
N LEU A 75 -4.18 -14.94 0.90
CA LEU A 75 -4.95 -14.09 1.80
C LEU A 75 -4.74 -14.47 3.28
N LEU A 76 -4.77 -15.75 3.61
CA LEU A 76 -4.51 -16.24 4.97
C LEU A 76 -3.09 -15.90 5.41
N THR A 77 -2.11 -15.98 4.51
CA THR A 77 -0.72 -15.61 4.77
C THR A 77 -0.59 -14.10 5.07
N ILE A 78 -1.32 -13.24 4.36
CA ILE A 78 -1.37 -11.80 4.64
C ILE A 78 -1.97 -11.55 6.02
N ILE A 79 -3.11 -12.17 6.34
CA ILE A 79 -3.77 -12.02 7.64
C ILE A 79 -2.86 -12.50 8.77
N GLY A 80 -2.24 -13.68 8.62
CA GLY A 80 -1.29 -14.22 9.60
C GLY A 80 -0.11 -13.27 9.83
N ASN A 81 0.46 -12.71 8.76
CA ASN A 81 1.51 -11.71 8.86
C ASN A 81 1.05 -10.41 9.56
N CYS A 82 -0.20 -9.97 9.34
CA CYS A 82 -0.75 -8.82 10.04
C CYS A 82 -0.93 -9.08 11.55
N VAL A 83 -1.34 -10.30 11.92
CA VAL A 83 -1.45 -10.71 13.34
C VAL A 83 -0.08 -10.73 13.99
N VAL A 84 0.93 -11.29 13.32
CA VAL A 84 2.34 -11.27 13.75
C VAL A 84 2.81 -9.84 13.99
N LEU A 85 2.55 -8.93 13.04
CA LEU A 85 2.89 -7.51 13.18
C LEU A 85 2.14 -6.83 14.34
N ALA A 86 0.87 -7.15 14.55
CA ALA A 86 0.08 -6.59 15.65
C ALA A 86 0.54 -7.10 17.03
N MET A 87 1.08 -8.32 17.09
CA MET A 87 1.62 -8.91 18.31
C MET A 87 3.06 -8.46 18.62
N GLU A 88 3.74 -7.79 17.67
CA GLU A 88 5.09 -7.26 17.87
C GLU A 88 5.06 -6.11 18.88
N GLN A 89 5.34 -6.41 20.16
CA GLN A 89 5.50 -5.37 21.17
C GLN A 89 6.87 -4.69 21.03
N HIS A 90 6.87 -3.38 20.76
CA HIS A 90 8.06 -2.55 20.84
C HIS A 90 8.45 -2.28 22.30
N LEU A 91 8.93 -3.31 23.01
CA LEU A 91 9.53 -3.11 24.34
C LEU A 91 10.90 -2.41 24.19
N PRO A 92 11.27 -1.51 25.11
CA PRO A 92 12.60 -0.94 25.15
C PRO A 92 13.66 -2.05 25.24
N LYS A 93 14.80 -1.81 24.59
CA LYS A 93 15.83 -2.76 24.14
C LYS A 93 16.37 -3.80 25.15
N ASN A 94 15.99 -3.74 26.43
CA ASN A 94 16.54 -4.56 27.51
C ASN A 94 15.64 -5.70 27.99
N ASP A 95 14.45 -5.92 27.43
CA ASP A 95 13.57 -7.03 27.84
C ASP A 95 13.00 -7.79 26.63
N LYS A 96 13.91 -8.35 25.83
CA LYS A 96 13.55 -9.18 24.66
C LYS A 96 12.89 -10.48 25.15
N LYS A 97 11.57 -10.53 25.14
CA LYS A 97 10.81 -11.76 25.39
C LYS A 97 11.08 -12.78 24.27
N PRO A 98 11.05 -14.10 24.55
CA PRO A 98 11.21 -15.14 23.51
C PRO A 98 10.17 -15.01 22.37
N LEU A 99 9.05 -14.33 22.64
CA LEU A 99 8.02 -14.03 21.68
C LEU A 99 8.48 -13.06 20.57
N SER A 100 9.29 -12.04 20.87
CA SER A 100 9.75 -11.09 19.84
C SER A 100 10.77 -11.72 18.88
N GLU A 101 11.63 -12.60 19.40
CA GLU A 101 12.62 -13.33 18.57
C GLU A 101 11.93 -14.34 17.64
N LEU A 102 10.87 -15.02 18.12
CA LEU A 102 10.07 -15.90 17.27
C LEU A 102 9.37 -15.13 16.15
N LEU A 103 8.80 -13.96 16.46
CA LEU A 103 8.14 -13.09 15.49
C LEU A 103 9.13 -12.63 14.40
N GLU A 104 10.32 -12.15 14.77
CA GLU A 104 11.38 -11.75 13.82
C GLU A 104 11.80 -12.91 12.90
N ARG A 105 11.84 -14.15 13.41
CA ARG A 105 12.19 -15.33 12.61
C ARG A 105 11.12 -15.69 11.59
N THR A 106 9.85 -15.37 11.82
CA THR A 106 8.75 -15.69 10.88
C THR A 106 8.67 -14.76 9.66
N GLU A 107 9.19 -13.54 9.79
CA GLU A 107 9.14 -12.52 8.74
C GLU A 107 9.77 -12.90 7.40
N PRO A 108 10.98 -13.50 7.33
CA PRO A 108 11.55 -13.93 6.06
C PRO A 108 10.73 -15.03 5.37
N TYR A 109 10.04 -15.89 6.12
CA TYR A 109 9.16 -16.92 5.54
C TYR A 109 7.95 -16.30 4.84
N PHE A 110 7.27 -15.35 5.48
CA PHE A 110 6.18 -14.61 4.86
C PHE A 110 6.64 -13.84 3.62
N MET A 111 7.83 -13.23 3.68
CA MET A 111 8.43 -12.54 2.53
C MET A 111 8.70 -13.51 1.36
N GLY A 112 9.22 -14.71 1.66
CA GLY A 112 9.46 -15.74 0.64
C GLY A 112 8.18 -16.14 -0.10
N ILE A 113 7.06 -16.31 0.63
CA ILE A 113 5.76 -16.64 0.03
C ILE A 113 5.28 -15.52 -0.90
N PHE A 114 5.38 -14.25 -0.48
CA PHE A 114 5.01 -13.11 -1.34
C PHE A 114 5.92 -12.92 -2.55
N CYS A 115 7.21 -13.23 -2.40
CA CYS A 115 8.15 -13.23 -3.52
C CYS A 115 7.75 -14.28 -4.56
N LEU A 116 7.45 -15.50 -4.11
CA LEU A 116 7.01 -16.59 -4.99
C LEU A 116 5.68 -16.26 -5.69
N GLU A 117 4.71 -15.70 -4.97
CA GLU A 117 3.46 -15.18 -5.54
C GLU A 117 3.72 -14.15 -6.64
N CYS A 118 4.56 -13.14 -6.37
CA CYS A 118 4.88 -12.07 -7.32
C CYS A 118 5.57 -12.62 -8.57
N VAL A 119 6.56 -13.52 -8.40
CA VAL A 119 7.24 -14.19 -9.52
C VAL A 119 6.27 -15.02 -10.35
N LEU A 120 5.35 -15.77 -9.72
CA LEU A 120 4.31 -16.52 -10.42
C LEU A 120 3.41 -15.58 -11.23
N LYS A 121 2.93 -14.48 -10.63
CA LYS A 121 2.11 -13.47 -11.33
C LYS A 121 2.84 -12.85 -12.51
N ILE A 122 4.12 -12.53 -12.34
CA ILE A 122 4.97 -12.00 -13.41
C ILE A 122 5.10 -12.99 -14.56
N ILE A 123 5.31 -14.28 -14.28
CA ILE A 123 5.41 -15.34 -15.29
C ILE A 123 4.07 -15.57 -16.00
N ALA A 124 2.95 -15.50 -15.27
CA ALA A 124 1.61 -15.72 -15.80
C ALA A 124 1.11 -14.57 -16.70
N PHE A 125 1.31 -13.33 -16.30
CA PHE A 125 0.84 -12.13 -17.02
C PHE A 125 1.88 -11.53 -17.99
N GLY A 126 3.16 -11.84 -17.81
CA GLY A 126 4.28 -11.32 -18.60
C GLY A 126 4.74 -9.93 -18.17
N PHE A 127 6.06 -9.68 -18.27
CA PHE A 127 6.71 -8.46 -17.72
C PHE A 127 6.25 -7.16 -18.41
N ILE A 128 6.22 -7.10 -19.75
CA ILE A 128 6.01 -5.82 -20.47
C ILE A 128 5.28 -5.89 -21.84
N ALA A 129 5.09 -7.07 -22.45
CA ALA A 129 4.76 -7.13 -23.88
C ALA A 129 3.26 -7.29 -24.26
N HIS A 130 2.37 -7.81 -23.40
CA HIS A 130 0.98 -8.11 -23.79
C HIS A 130 -0.02 -7.01 -23.37
N LYS A 131 -1.15 -6.88 -24.09
CA LYS A 131 -2.29 -5.98 -23.80
C LYS A 131 -2.98 -6.16 -22.42
N GLY A 132 -2.47 -7.04 -21.57
CA GLY A 132 -2.85 -7.25 -20.17
C GLY A 132 -1.65 -7.35 -19.21
N SER A 133 -0.55 -6.68 -19.55
CA SER A 133 0.72 -6.73 -18.80
C SER A 133 0.55 -6.38 -17.33
N TYR A 134 1.31 -7.08 -16.48
CA TYR A 134 1.29 -6.98 -15.02
C TYR A 134 1.37 -5.53 -14.51
N LEU A 135 2.20 -4.69 -15.15
CA LEU A 135 2.41 -3.29 -14.80
C LEU A 135 1.27 -2.34 -15.18
N ARG A 136 0.24 -2.78 -15.92
CA ARG A 136 -0.90 -1.92 -16.27
C ARG A 136 -1.95 -1.86 -15.15
N SER A 137 -1.95 -2.82 -14.24
CA SER A 137 -2.80 -2.81 -13.05
C SER A 137 -2.07 -2.13 -11.89
N GLY A 138 -2.60 -1.01 -11.39
CA GLY A 138 -2.02 -0.29 -10.24
C GLY A 138 -1.89 -1.16 -8.99
N TRP A 139 -2.79 -2.12 -8.79
CA TRP A 139 -2.76 -3.06 -7.67
C TRP A 139 -1.58 -4.03 -7.73
N ASN A 140 -1.20 -4.48 -8.93
CA ASN A 140 -0.03 -5.32 -9.14
C ASN A 140 1.28 -4.54 -8.99
N ILE A 141 1.29 -3.24 -9.33
CA ILE A 141 2.44 -2.36 -9.08
C ILE A 141 2.67 -2.21 -7.58
N MET A 142 1.60 -2.03 -6.80
CA MET A 142 1.69 -1.96 -5.33
C MET A 142 2.26 -3.26 -4.74
N ASP A 143 1.77 -4.41 -5.21
CA ASP A 143 2.25 -5.75 -4.87
C ASP A 143 3.77 -5.88 -5.11
N PHE A 144 4.23 -5.43 -6.29
CA PHE A 144 5.64 -5.41 -6.67
C PHE A 144 6.49 -4.51 -5.79
N ILE A 145 6.04 -3.29 -5.48
CA ILE A 145 6.77 -2.35 -4.61
C ILE A 145 6.95 -2.95 -3.22
N VAL A 146 5.92 -3.59 -2.66
CA VAL A 146 5.98 -4.24 -1.34
C VAL A 146 6.99 -5.40 -1.35
N VAL A 147 7.04 -6.20 -2.41
CA VAL A 147 8.00 -7.31 -2.53
C VAL A 147 9.43 -6.79 -2.73
N VAL A 148 9.64 -5.82 -3.63
CA VAL A 148 10.98 -5.24 -3.88
C VAL A 148 11.53 -4.56 -2.64
N SER A 149 10.74 -3.73 -1.96
CA SER A 149 11.16 -3.07 -0.71
C SER A 149 11.47 -4.09 0.39
N GLY A 150 10.69 -5.17 0.48
CA GLY A 150 10.93 -6.29 1.39
C GLY A 150 12.20 -7.09 1.09
N VAL A 151 12.50 -7.33 -0.18
CA VAL A 151 13.72 -8.03 -0.63
C VAL A 151 14.95 -7.16 -0.39
N VAL A 152 14.89 -5.86 -0.70
CA VAL A 152 15.97 -4.89 -0.43
C VAL A 152 16.26 -4.79 1.07
N THR A 153 15.24 -4.94 1.91
CA THR A 153 15.37 -4.97 3.38
C THR A 153 16.09 -6.22 3.90
N MET A 154 15.86 -7.37 3.25
CA MET A 154 16.39 -8.68 3.67
C MET A 154 17.76 -8.99 3.06
N LEU A 155 18.06 -8.46 1.87
CA LEU A 155 19.39 -8.54 1.31
C LEU A 155 20.32 -7.63 2.13
N PRO A 156 21.36 -8.17 2.78
CA PRO A 156 22.44 -7.34 3.26
C PRO A 156 23.14 -6.78 2.04
N VAL A 157 22.67 -5.64 1.53
CA VAL A 157 23.46 -4.81 0.63
C VAL A 157 24.59 -4.26 1.48
N SER A 158 25.60 -5.10 1.69
CA SER A 158 26.94 -4.64 1.98
C SER A 158 27.38 -3.92 0.69
N PRO A 159 27.56 -2.59 0.70
CA PRO A 159 28.09 -1.90 -0.47
C PRO A 159 29.59 -2.20 -0.53
N ALA A 160 29.94 -3.42 -0.92
CA ALA A 160 31.34 -3.87 -0.98
C ALA A 160 31.74 -4.46 -2.35
N ALA A 161 30.84 -4.54 -3.35
CA ALA A 161 31.19 -5.24 -4.60
C ALA A 161 30.51 -4.74 -5.88
N ALA A 162 30.24 -3.44 -6.03
CA ALA A 162 29.97 -2.86 -7.35
C ALA A 162 30.56 -1.45 -7.43
N GLY A 163 31.68 -1.34 -8.14
CA GLY A 163 32.36 -0.08 -8.37
C GLY A 163 31.53 0.90 -9.21
N GLY A 164 31.72 2.19 -8.91
CA GLY A 164 31.51 3.31 -9.83
C GLY A 164 30.07 3.82 -9.94
N GLY A 165 29.75 4.87 -9.18
CA GLY A 165 28.58 5.70 -9.45
C GLY A 165 28.00 6.31 -8.19
N SER A 166 28.22 7.61 -8.01
CA SER A 166 27.65 8.46 -6.96
C SER A 166 26.13 8.31 -6.83
N GLY A 167 25.68 7.62 -5.79
CA GLY A 167 24.31 7.62 -5.32
C GLY A 167 24.31 7.29 -3.84
N GLN A 168 24.07 8.29 -3.00
CA GLN A 168 23.87 8.15 -1.56
C GLN A 168 22.85 7.04 -1.27
N VAL A 169 23.31 5.88 -0.85
CA VAL A 169 22.50 4.96 -0.05
C VAL A 169 23.10 5.03 1.34
N GLU A 170 22.75 6.08 2.06
CA GLU A 170 22.94 6.16 3.50
C GLU A 170 22.38 4.88 4.13
N THR A 171 23.10 4.36 5.12
CA THR A 171 22.69 3.22 5.96
C THR A 171 21.21 3.29 6.28
N VAL A 172 20.40 2.48 5.60
CA VAL A 172 18.96 2.52 5.76
C VAL A 172 18.64 2.16 7.21
N ASP A 173 18.19 3.15 7.96
CA ASP A 173 17.78 3.01 9.34
C ASP A 173 16.84 1.80 9.46
N LEU A 174 17.15 0.89 10.39
CA LEU A 174 16.30 -0.26 10.72
C LEU A 174 14.83 0.14 11.00
N ARG A 175 14.60 1.42 11.33
CA ARG A 175 13.29 2.05 11.49
C ARG A 175 12.50 2.16 10.18
N THR A 176 13.13 2.60 9.10
CA THR A 176 12.48 2.75 7.78
C THR A 176 12.15 1.38 7.19
N LEU A 177 13.04 0.41 7.37
CA LEU A 177 12.85 -0.99 6.99
C LEU A 177 11.67 -1.66 7.73
N ARG A 178 11.47 -1.30 9.00
CA ARG A 178 10.30 -1.73 9.78
C ARG A 178 9.01 -1.05 9.29
N ALA A 179 9.05 0.23 8.93
CA ALA A 179 7.87 0.96 8.45
C ALA A 179 7.31 0.39 7.14
N VAL A 180 8.16 -0.13 6.24
CA VAL A 180 7.74 -0.82 5.01
C VAL A 180 6.82 -2.01 5.29
N ARG A 181 6.96 -2.68 6.44
CA ARG A 181 6.09 -3.81 6.82
C ARG A 181 4.64 -3.39 7.05
N VAL A 182 4.40 -2.13 7.41
CA VAL A 182 3.07 -1.52 7.56
C VAL A 182 2.34 -1.39 6.21
N LEU A 183 3.05 -1.55 5.09
CA LEU A 183 2.45 -1.60 3.75
C LEU A 183 1.86 -2.98 3.41
N ARG A 184 2.21 -4.06 4.12
CA ARG A 184 1.71 -5.42 3.83
C ARG A 184 0.18 -5.55 3.96
N PRO A 185 -0.50 -4.95 4.96
CA PRO A 185 -1.96 -4.88 5.01
C PRO A 185 -2.60 -4.31 3.73
N LEU A 186 -1.92 -3.42 2.99
CA LEU A 186 -2.46 -2.89 1.73
C LEU A 186 -2.58 -4.00 0.67
N LYS A 187 -1.76 -5.06 0.72
CA LYS A 187 -1.93 -6.21 -0.20
C LYS A 187 -3.28 -6.90 -0.01
N LEU A 188 -3.87 -6.87 1.19
CA LEU A 188 -5.21 -7.42 1.44
C LEU A 188 -6.26 -6.68 0.60
N VAL A 189 -6.10 -5.37 0.43
CA VAL A 189 -6.97 -4.55 -0.43
C VAL A 189 -6.83 -4.98 -1.89
N SER A 190 -5.60 -5.24 -2.36
CA SER A 190 -5.39 -5.78 -3.72
C SER A 190 -5.89 -7.21 -3.91
N GLY A 191 -5.97 -8.02 -2.85
CA GLY A 191 -6.43 -9.42 -2.94
C GLY A 191 -7.95 -9.58 -2.96
N ILE A 192 -8.70 -8.63 -2.37
CA ILE A 192 -10.16 -8.71 -2.29
C ILE A 192 -10.79 -7.64 -3.19
N PRO A 193 -11.43 -8.02 -4.32
CA PRO A 193 -11.98 -7.06 -5.28
C PRO A 193 -13.05 -6.15 -4.67
N SER A 194 -13.82 -6.63 -3.70
CA SER A 194 -14.81 -5.82 -2.98
C SER A 194 -14.18 -4.61 -2.26
N LEU A 195 -12.96 -4.77 -1.72
CA LEU A 195 -12.26 -3.66 -1.03
C LEU A 195 -11.71 -2.64 -2.02
N GLN A 196 -11.30 -3.08 -3.22
CA GLN A 196 -10.83 -2.19 -4.27
C GLN A 196 -11.91 -1.19 -4.70
N VAL A 197 -13.15 -1.67 -4.89
CA VAL A 197 -14.29 -0.82 -5.27
C VAL A 197 -14.60 0.20 -4.17
N VAL A 198 -14.55 -0.22 -2.90
CA VAL A 198 -14.76 0.68 -1.76
C VAL A 198 -13.67 1.75 -1.71
N LEU A 199 -12.39 1.38 -1.82
CA LEU A 199 -11.30 2.35 -1.80
C LEU A 199 -11.39 3.34 -2.97
N LYS A 200 -11.70 2.84 -4.18
CA LYS A 200 -11.91 3.69 -5.35
C LYS A 200 -13.04 4.70 -5.13
N SER A 201 -14.14 4.26 -4.50
CA SER A 201 -15.26 5.14 -4.13
C SER A 201 -14.82 6.24 -3.17
N ILE A 202 -14.00 5.90 -2.18
CA ILE A 202 -13.44 6.86 -1.21
C ILE A 202 -12.55 7.88 -1.93
N LEU A 203 -11.66 7.42 -2.80
CA LEU A 203 -10.76 8.30 -3.56
C LEU A 203 -11.54 9.24 -4.48
N CYS A 204 -12.59 8.76 -5.16
CA CYS A 204 -13.46 9.60 -5.97
C CYS A 204 -14.21 10.65 -5.13
N ALA A 205 -14.63 10.31 -3.91
CA ALA A 205 -15.28 11.25 -3.00
C ALA A 205 -14.29 12.27 -2.39
N MET A 206 -12.99 11.96 -2.36
CA MET A 206 -11.96 12.85 -1.85
C MET A 206 -11.66 14.02 -2.80
N ALA A 207 -11.83 13.81 -4.12
CA ALA A 207 -11.59 14.84 -5.13
C ALA A 207 -12.41 16.15 -4.94
N PRO A 208 -13.74 16.11 -4.70
CA PRO A 208 -14.49 17.34 -4.40
C PRO A 208 -14.14 17.94 -3.03
N LEU A 209 -13.79 17.11 -2.04
CA LEU A 209 -13.37 17.59 -0.72
C LEU A 209 -12.06 18.38 -0.79
N LEU A 210 -11.16 18.06 -1.71
CA LEU A 210 -9.92 18.83 -1.92
C LEU A 210 -10.17 20.29 -2.29
N GLN A 211 -11.26 20.61 -2.99
CA GLN A 211 -11.59 21.99 -3.34
C GLN A 211 -11.98 22.82 -2.10
N ILE A 212 -12.80 22.23 -1.21
CA ILE A 212 -13.18 22.84 0.06
C ILE A 212 -11.96 22.90 1.00
N GLY A 213 -11.16 21.83 1.01
CA GLY A 213 -9.92 21.76 1.78
C GLY A 213 -8.91 22.83 1.38
N LEU A 214 -8.79 23.15 0.10
CA LEU A 214 -7.93 24.24 -0.37
C LEU A 214 -8.39 25.61 0.14
N LEU A 215 -9.70 25.86 0.18
CA LEU A 215 -10.25 27.09 0.75
C LEU A 215 -9.97 27.18 2.25
N VAL A 216 -10.17 26.09 2.99
CA VAL A 216 -9.87 26.03 4.43
C VAL A 216 -8.38 26.22 4.69
N LEU A 217 -7.51 25.60 3.90
CA LEU A 217 -6.06 25.78 3.99
C LEU A 217 -5.67 27.25 3.81
N PHE A 218 -6.26 27.93 2.82
CA PHE A 218 -6.03 29.36 2.60
C PHE A 218 -6.48 30.22 3.79
N ALA A 219 -7.65 29.92 4.37
CA ALA A 219 -8.12 30.59 5.57
C ALA A 219 -7.19 30.36 6.78
N ILE A 220 -6.72 29.13 6.98
CA ILE A 220 -5.74 28.80 8.03
C ILE A 220 -4.46 29.61 7.84
N VAL A 221 -3.96 29.76 6.62
CA VAL A 221 -2.75 30.55 6.33
C VAL A 221 -2.95 32.02 6.68
N ILE A 222 -4.09 32.63 6.32
CA ILE A 222 -4.39 34.02 6.68
C ILE A 222 -4.42 34.18 8.21
N PHE A 223 -5.16 33.32 8.91
CA PHE A 223 -5.22 33.36 10.37
C PHE A 223 -3.87 33.07 11.02
N ALA A 224 -3.04 32.22 10.43
CA ALA A 224 -1.70 31.94 10.91
C ALA A 224 -0.77 33.15 10.76
N ILE A 225 -0.84 33.89 9.65
CA ILE A 225 -0.06 35.12 9.45
C ILE A 225 -0.51 36.19 10.46
N ILE A 226 -1.82 36.42 10.57
CA ILE A 226 -2.36 37.37 11.56
C ILE A 226 -1.94 36.94 12.98
N GLY A 227 -2.13 35.67 13.33
CA GLY A 227 -1.74 35.14 14.63
C GLY A 227 -0.25 35.28 14.91
N LEU A 228 0.61 35.06 13.91
CA LEU A 228 2.04 35.27 14.04
C LEU A 228 2.36 36.74 14.33
N GLU A 229 1.78 37.68 13.58
CA GLU A 229 2.00 39.12 13.80
C GLU A 229 1.52 39.59 15.18
N PHE A 230 0.39 39.06 15.67
CA PHE A 230 -0.16 39.44 16.98
C PHE A 230 0.52 38.76 18.17
N TYR A 231 0.92 37.50 18.02
CA TYR A 231 1.40 36.66 19.12
C TYR A 231 2.90 36.36 19.05
N SER A 232 3.63 36.91 18.08
CA SER A 232 5.09 36.79 18.02
C SER A 232 5.72 37.32 19.32
N GLY A 233 6.47 36.47 20.00
CA GLY A 233 7.17 36.80 21.24
C GLY A 233 6.32 36.82 22.52
N ALA A 234 4.99 36.74 22.42
CA ALA A 234 4.10 36.76 23.59
C ALA A 234 4.20 35.50 24.46
N PHE A 235 4.53 34.36 23.85
CA PHE A 235 4.59 33.05 24.53
C PHE A 235 5.96 32.71 25.14
N HIS A 236 6.91 33.65 25.20
CA HIS A 236 8.23 33.39 25.77
C HIS A 236 8.31 33.59 27.30
N SER A 237 7.18 33.88 27.94
CA SER A 237 7.09 34.09 29.38
C SER A 237 6.86 32.75 30.10
N ALA A 238 7.80 32.38 30.97
CA ALA A 238 7.67 31.28 31.92
C ALA A 238 7.81 31.82 33.36
N CYS A 239 7.14 31.19 34.32
CA CYS A 239 7.32 31.50 35.73
C CYS A 239 8.62 30.86 36.23
N TYR A 240 9.48 31.67 36.83
CA TYR A 240 10.70 31.21 37.48
C TYR A 240 10.58 31.37 38.98
N ASN A 241 11.09 30.40 39.74
CA ASN A 241 11.22 30.54 41.18
C ASN A 241 12.36 31.52 41.54
N ASP A 242 12.50 31.89 42.81
CA ASP A 242 13.56 32.78 43.30
C ASP A 242 14.99 32.25 43.05
N ARG A 243 15.14 30.98 42.63
CA ARG A 243 16.42 30.32 42.29
C ARG A 243 16.69 30.29 40.79
N GLY A 244 15.79 30.83 39.96
CA GLY A 244 15.93 30.83 38.49
C GLY A 244 15.58 29.50 37.81
N GLU A 245 14.87 28.60 38.50
CA GLU A 245 14.37 27.34 37.93
C GLU A 245 12.92 27.49 37.45
N ILE A 246 12.54 26.79 36.38
CA ILE A 246 11.18 26.82 35.82
C ILE A 246 10.21 26.21 36.85
N GLU A 247 9.19 26.98 37.27
CA GLU A 247 8.23 26.52 38.26
C GLU A 247 7.24 25.52 37.64
N ASN A 248 7.45 24.22 37.88
CA ASN A 248 6.50 23.18 37.51
C ASN A 248 5.27 23.24 38.43
N VAL A 249 4.22 23.94 38.01
CA VAL A 249 2.96 24.06 38.77
C VAL A 249 2.32 22.69 39.07
N SER A 250 2.68 21.63 38.34
CA SER A 250 2.20 20.26 38.58
C SER A 250 2.79 19.59 39.83
N GLU A 251 3.88 20.10 40.41
CA GLU A 251 4.54 19.51 41.59
C GLU A 251 4.16 20.19 42.91
N LYS A 252 3.41 21.30 42.86
CA LYS A 252 2.98 22.02 44.08
C LYS A 252 1.69 21.37 44.61
N PRO A 253 1.68 20.77 45.82
CA PRO A 253 0.44 20.34 46.45
C PRO A 253 -0.45 21.57 46.67
N SER A 254 -1.72 21.46 46.26
CA SER A 254 -2.72 22.50 46.49
C SER A 254 -2.80 22.85 47.98
N PRO A 255 -2.94 24.14 48.36
CA PRO A 255 -3.07 24.54 49.76
C PRO A 255 -4.48 24.32 50.34
N TRP A 256 -5.18 23.28 49.88
CA TRP A 256 -6.46 22.82 50.43
C TRP A 256 -6.38 21.33 50.68
#